data_AF-A0A2M6YBS9-F1
#
_entry.id   AF-A0A2M6YBS9-F1
#
_cell.length_a   1.000
_cell.length_b   1.000
_cell.length_c   1.000
_cell.angle_alpha   90.00
_cell.angle_beta   90.00
_cell.angle_gamma   90.00
#
_symmetry.space_group_name_H-M   'P 1'
#
loop_
_entity.id
_entity.type
_entity.pdbx_description
1 polymer ?
#
loop_
_entity_poly.entity_id
_entity_poly.type
_entity_poly.pdbx_seq_one_letter_code
_entity_poly.pdbx_strand_id
1 'polypeptide(L)'
;MKTQSGTNVWYLLTLIVLALVFIFVGVKYLNKGENNQQISAPAENTQNVTNPKSNSDSGSKTKQNLPIDQQYATNGADSLNKNDYQMAIDYFSQAIAANPEAISYYSLKSQAEVLAGKDAEAKATLEAGLKVDPNNELLNSKLDVLNNSQNLVPADQETPRQ
;
A
#
# COMPACT_ATOMS: atom_id res chain seq x y z
N MET A 1 -0.15 -64.23 -10.43
CA MET A 1 -0.63 -62.92 -10.92
C MET A 1 -0.30 -61.88 -9.85
N LYS A 2 0.75 -61.07 -10.04
CA LYS A 2 1.11 -60.00 -9.08
C LYS A 2 0.33 -58.74 -9.45
N THR A 3 -0.33 -58.14 -8.47
CA THR A 3 -1.31 -57.07 -8.62
C THR A 3 -0.65 -55.74 -9.03
N GLN A 4 -1.04 -55.25 -10.20
CA GLN A 4 -0.62 -53.98 -10.81
C GLN A 4 -1.51 -52.82 -10.34
N SER A 5 -1.88 -52.77 -9.05
CA SER A 5 -2.85 -51.80 -8.51
C SER A 5 -2.21 -50.59 -7.81
N GLY A 6 -0.96 -50.70 -7.34
CA GLY A 6 -0.31 -49.63 -6.57
C GLY A 6 0.20 -48.46 -7.43
N THR A 7 0.75 -48.75 -8.60
CA THR A 7 1.40 -47.73 -9.44
C THR A 7 0.41 -46.74 -10.07
N ASN A 8 -0.79 -47.21 -10.43
CA ASN A 8 -1.81 -46.37 -11.06
C ASN A 8 -2.39 -45.33 -10.07
N VAL A 9 -2.54 -45.69 -8.80
CA VAL A 9 -2.99 -44.77 -7.75
C VAL A 9 -1.93 -43.70 -7.48
N TRP A 10 -0.65 -44.09 -7.50
CA TRP A 10 0.46 -43.15 -7.33
C TRP A 10 0.52 -42.12 -8.47
N TYR A 11 0.38 -42.56 -9.74
CA TYR A 11 0.30 -41.63 -10.87
C TYR A 11 -0.91 -40.69 -10.79
N LEU A 12 -2.07 -41.20 -10.38
CA LEU A 12 -3.27 -40.38 -10.19
C LEU A 12 -3.02 -39.26 -9.17
N LEU A 13 -2.39 -39.58 -8.04
CA LEU A 13 -2.03 -38.60 -7.00
C LEU A 13 -1.02 -37.56 -7.53
N THR A 14 0.01 -37.99 -8.27
CA THR A 14 0.98 -37.05 -8.86
C THR A 14 0.34 -36.09 -9.85
N LEU A 15 -0.61 -36.56 -10.67
CA LEU A 15 -1.31 -35.72 -11.64
C LEU A 15 -2.25 -34.71 -10.97
N ILE A 16 -2.91 -35.09 -9.87
CA ILE A 16 -3.74 -34.17 -9.08
C ILE A 16 -2.89 -33.03 -8.50
N VAL A 17 -1.73 -33.35 -7.91
CA VAL A 17 -0.83 -32.33 -7.35
C VAL A 17 -0.32 -31.39 -8.43
N LEU A 18 0.08 -31.92 -9.60
CA LEU A 18 0.49 -31.09 -10.73
C LEU A 18 -0.63 -30.18 -11.22
N ALA A 19 -1.86 -30.69 -11.33
CA ALA A 19 -3.02 -29.89 -11.73
C ALA A 19 -3.31 -28.75 -10.74
N LEU A 20 -3.21 -29.01 -9.43
CA LEU A 20 -3.40 -27.99 -8.40
C LEU A 20 -2.32 -26.89 -8.45
N VAL A 21 -1.06 -27.25 -8.72
CA VAL A 21 0.02 -26.27 -8.94
C VAL A 21 -0.25 -25.43 -10.17
N PHE A 22 -0.68 -26.03 -11.29
CA PHE A 22 -1.03 -25.30 -12.50
C PHE A 22 -2.23 -24.38 -12.34
N ILE A 23 -3.25 -24.76 -11.57
CA ILE A 23 -4.39 -23.90 -11.26
C ILE A 23 -3.94 -22.73 -10.37
N PHE A 24 -3.14 -23.00 -9.33
CA PHE A 24 -2.65 -21.95 -8.43
C PHE A 24 -1.74 -20.94 -9.15
N VAL A 25 -0.85 -21.44 -10.01
CA VAL A 25 -0.05 -20.63 -10.92
C VAL A 25 -0.96 -19.89 -11.91
N GLY A 26 -1.84 -20.59 -12.61
CA GLY A 26 -2.75 -20.00 -13.60
C GLY A 26 -3.60 -18.85 -13.05
N VAL A 27 -4.15 -18.99 -11.84
CA VAL A 27 -4.90 -17.91 -11.16
C VAL A 27 -4.00 -16.69 -10.87
N LYS A 28 -2.74 -16.90 -10.48
CA LYS A 28 -1.77 -15.81 -10.31
C LYS A 28 -1.43 -15.10 -11.62
N TYR A 29 -1.35 -15.84 -12.73
CA TYR A 29 -0.98 -15.29 -14.04
C TYR A 29 -2.15 -14.68 -14.81
N LEU A 30 -3.39 -15.14 -14.59
CA LEU A 30 -4.60 -14.58 -15.20
C LEU A 30 -5.04 -13.25 -14.59
N ASN A 31 -4.56 -12.89 -13.39
CA ASN A 31 -4.84 -11.59 -12.78
C ASN A 31 -3.82 -10.49 -13.14
N LYS A 32 -2.89 -10.79 -14.07
CA LYS A 32 -1.99 -9.79 -14.64
C LYS A 32 -2.61 -9.25 -15.92
N GLY A 33 -3.65 -8.45 -15.76
CA GLY A 33 -4.34 -7.78 -16.85
C GLY A 33 -3.37 -6.97 -17.71
N GLU A 34 -3.38 -7.27 -19.00
CA GLU A 34 -2.79 -6.47 -20.06
C GLU A 34 -3.41 -5.08 -20.07
N ASN A 35 -2.79 -4.13 -19.37
CA ASN A 35 -2.96 -2.72 -19.69
C ASN A 35 -1.91 -2.35 -20.73
N ASN A 36 -2.21 -2.72 -21.98
CA ASN A 36 -1.53 -2.20 -23.16
C ASN A 36 -1.80 -0.69 -23.25
N GLN A 37 -0.94 0.13 -22.66
CA GLN A 37 -0.80 1.52 -23.04
C GLN A 37 0.49 1.69 -23.84
N GLN A 38 0.27 1.74 -25.15
CA GLN A 38 1.16 2.19 -26.18
C GLN A 38 1.81 3.52 -25.79
N ILE A 39 3.07 3.47 -25.35
CA ILE A 39 3.92 4.66 -25.17
C ILE A 39 4.23 5.19 -26.57
N SER A 40 3.49 6.23 -26.96
CA SER A 40 3.88 7.11 -28.07
C SER A 40 4.88 8.13 -27.50
N ALA A 41 5.94 8.39 -28.26
CA ALA A 41 7.12 9.19 -27.91
C ALA A 41 6.81 10.59 -27.30
N PRO A 42 7.76 11.19 -26.54
CA PRO A 42 7.52 12.38 -25.74
C PRO A 42 7.55 13.64 -26.60
N ALA A 43 6.51 14.46 -26.52
CA ALA A 43 6.60 15.86 -26.90
C ALA A 43 6.79 16.68 -25.63
N GLU A 44 7.94 17.37 -25.56
CA GLU A 44 8.19 18.52 -24.72
C GLU A 44 6.98 19.47 -24.73
N ASN A 45 6.67 20.11 -23.60
CA ASN A 45 7.01 21.53 -23.41
C ASN A 45 6.44 22.09 -22.09
N THR A 46 7.32 22.84 -21.42
CA THR A 46 7.12 23.95 -20.48
C THR A 46 6.43 23.75 -19.12
N GLN A 47 7.30 23.79 -18.12
CA GLN A 47 7.22 24.68 -16.94
C GLN A 47 6.05 25.66 -16.93
N ASN A 48 5.27 25.66 -15.84
CA ASN A 48 4.84 26.92 -15.26
C ASN A 48 4.66 26.80 -13.74
N VAL A 49 5.60 27.42 -13.03
CA VAL A 49 5.50 27.76 -11.61
C VAL A 49 4.37 28.78 -11.46
N THR A 50 3.42 28.54 -10.56
CA THR A 50 2.85 29.58 -9.67
C THR A 50 1.77 28.95 -8.79
N ASN A 51 2.02 28.94 -7.49
CA ASN A 51 0.99 28.78 -6.46
C ASN A 51 0.19 30.11 -6.42
N PRO A 52 -1.15 30.07 -6.30
CA PRO A 52 -1.71 30.43 -5.00
C PRO A 52 -2.98 29.64 -4.60
N LYS A 53 -3.01 29.30 -3.30
CA LYS A 53 -4.16 29.45 -2.38
C LYS A 53 -5.49 28.78 -2.74
N SER A 54 -5.81 27.76 -1.93
CA SER A 54 -7.15 27.30 -1.51
C SER A 54 -8.32 28.03 -2.17
N ASN A 55 -8.95 27.39 -3.14
CA ASN A 55 -10.37 27.58 -3.39
C ASN A 55 -11.01 26.24 -3.76
N SER A 56 -12.03 25.89 -2.99
CA SER A 56 -13.02 24.88 -3.31
C SER A 56 -13.68 25.24 -4.63
N ASP A 57 -13.23 24.63 -5.72
CA ASP A 57 -13.99 24.62 -6.96
C ASP A 57 -14.32 23.18 -7.32
N SER A 58 -15.61 22.90 -7.20
CA SER A 58 -16.29 21.68 -7.57
C SER A 58 -16.39 21.62 -9.10
N GLY A 59 -15.23 21.57 -9.77
CA GLY A 59 -15.11 21.16 -11.16
C GLY A 59 -14.66 19.70 -11.17
N SER A 60 -15.50 18.82 -11.70
CA SER A 60 -15.25 17.40 -11.88
C SER A 60 -13.99 17.15 -12.73
N LYS A 61 -12.81 17.20 -12.10
CA LYS A 61 -11.60 16.58 -12.61
C LYS A 61 -11.88 15.08 -12.59
N THR A 62 -12.32 14.55 -13.72
CA THR A 62 -12.28 13.12 -13.97
C THR A 62 -10.88 12.63 -13.57
N LYS A 63 -10.78 11.54 -12.79
CA LYS A 63 -9.52 11.01 -12.22
C LYS A 63 -8.36 10.89 -13.24
N GLN A 64 -8.70 10.95 -14.53
CA GLN A 64 -7.87 10.68 -15.69
C GLN A 64 -6.86 11.80 -16.06
N ASN A 65 -6.90 12.98 -15.44
CA ASN A 65 -5.93 14.06 -15.71
C ASN A 65 -5.23 14.62 -14.45
N LEU A 66 -5.11 13.80 -13.41
CA LEU A 66 -4.30 14.14 -12.24
C LEU A 66 -2.84 13.74 -12.47
N PRO A 67 -1.85 14.46 -11.90
CA PRO A 67 -0.49 13.97 -11.72
C PRO A 67 -0.47 12.53 -11.19
N ILE A 68 0.52 11.74 -11.61
CA ILE A 68 0.53 10.29 -11.34
C ILE A 68 0.58 9.97 -9.83
N ASP A 69 1.29 10.77 -9.04
CA ASP A 69 1.32 10.71 -7.57
C ASP A 69 -0.08 10.95 -6.99
N GLN A 70 -0.82 11.93 -7.50
CA GLN A 70 -2.20 12.22 -7.10
C GLN A 70 -3.18 11.12 -7.53
N GLN A 71 -2.99 10.49 -8.69
CA GLN A 71 -3.77 9.32 -9.08
C GLN A 71 -3.56 8.17 -8.09
N TYR A 72 -2.31 7.86 -7.76
CA TYR A 72 -2.00 6.86 -6.74
C TYR A 72 -2.60 7.22 -5.38
N ALA A 73 -2.47 8.46 -4.93
CA ALA A 73 -3.06 8.90 -3.66
C ALA A 73 -4.59 8.78 -3.65
N THR A 74 -5.25 9.10 -4.76
CA THR A 74 -6.70 8.95 -4.89
C THR A 74 -7.12 7.49 -4.83
N ASN A 75 -6.38 6.60 -5.49
CA ASN A 75 -6.63 5.15 -5.43
C ASN A 75 -6.37 4.60 -4.03
N GLY A 76 -5.34 5.09 -3.33
CA GLY A 76 -5.07 4.74 -1.94
C GLY A 76 -6.21 5.16 -1.00
N ALA A 77 -6.76 6.36 -1.19
CA ALA A 77 -7.92 6.84 -0.43
C ALA A 77 -9.18 6.02 -0.72
N ASP A 78 -9.42 5.64 -1.97
CA ASP A 78 -10.52 4.72 -2.33
C ASP A 78 -10.36 3.36 -1.64
N SER A 79 -9.13 2.82 -1.59
CA SER A 79 -8.83 1.57 -0.89
C SER A 79 -9.05 1.68 0.62
N LEU A 80 -8.65 2.81 1.24
CA LEU A 80 -8.98 3.10 2.64
C LEU A 80 -10.49 3.06 2.90
N ASN A 81 -11.27 3.73 2.04
CA ASN A 81 -12.74 3.74 2.16
C ASN A 81 -13.38 2.35 2.03
N LYS A 82 -12.69 1.42 1.36
CA LYS A 82 -13.09 0.02 1.21
C LYS A 82 -12.52 -0.89 2.31
N ASN A 83 -11.80 -0.33 3.28
CA ASN A 83 -11.04 -1.05 4.31
C ASN A 83 -9.98 -2.01 3.74
N ASP A 84 -9.54 -1.79 2.50
CA ASP A 84 -8.45 -2.54 1.88
C ASP A 84 -7.11 -1.85 2.22
N TYR A 85 -6.70 -2.00 3.47
CA TYR A 85 -5.58 -1.25 4.02
C TYR A 85 -4.25 -1.62 3.35
N GLN A 86 -4.05 -2.89 2.96
CA GLN A 86 -2.83 -3.29 2.27
C GLN A 86 -2.72 -2.65 0.89
N MET A 87 -3.80 -2.65 0.11
CA MET A 87 -3.83 -1.97 -1.19
C MET A 87 -3.64 -0.46 -1.03
N ALA A 88 -4.21 0.14 0.02
CA ALA A 88 -4.00 1.56 0.32
C ALA A 88 -2.52 1.87 0.58
N ILE A 89 -1.84 1.05 1.39
CA ILE A 89 -0.40 1.19 1.66
C ILE A 89 0.43 1.12 0.37
N ASP A 90 0.10 0.19 -0.52
CA ASP A 90 0.81 0.00 -1.79
C ASP A 90 0.62 1.21 -2.71
N TYR A 91 -0.60 1.76 -2.79
CA TYR A 91 -0.88 2.97 -3.56
C TYR A 91 -0.19 4.21 -2.97
N PHE A 92 -0.23 4.41 -1.66
CA PHE A 92 0.48 5.54 -1.05
C PHE A 92 1.99 5.41 -1.18
N SER A 93 2.53 4.19 -1.17
CA SER A 93 3.96 3.95 -1.44
C SER A 93 4.33 4.35 -2.87
N GLN A 94 3.47 4.07 -3.85
CA GLN A 94 3.65 4.54 -5.22
C GLN A 94 3.52 6.06 -5.33
N ALA A 95 2.60 6.68 -4.58
CA ALA A 95 2.47 8.14 -4.53
C ALA A 95 3.72 8.81 -3.97
N ILE A 96 4.29 8.29 -2.88
CA ILE A 96 5.55 8.76 -2.28
C ILE A 96 6.72 8.58 -3.27
N ALA A 97 6.78 7.43 -3.96
CA ALA A 97 7.84 7.20 -4.94
C ALA A 97 7.78 8.17 -6.13
N ALA A 98 6.57 8.56 -6.54
CA ALA A 98 6.36 9.53 -7.61
C ALA A 98 6.60 10.98 -7.16
N ASN A 99 6.30 11.30 -5.89
CA ASN A 99 6.52 12.62 -5.30
C ASN A 99 6.94 12.49 -3.82
N PRO A 100 8.25 12.38 -3.54
CA PRO A 100 8.75 12.14 -2.19
C PRO A 100 8.69 13.37 -1.28
N GLU A 101 8.44 14.56 -1.83
CA GLU A 101 8.34 15.81 -1.05
C GLU A 101 6.93 16.03 -0.48
N ALA A 102 5.93 15.28 -0.96
CA ALA A 102 4.54 15.40 -0.52
C ALA A 102 4.32 14.75 0.87
N ILE A 103 4.49 15.55 1.92
CA ILE A 103 4.31 15.13 3.33
C ILE A 103 2.95 14.46 3.61
N SER A 104 1.90 14.90 2.90
CA SER A 104 0.55 14.33 3.04
C SER A 104 0.51 12.82 2.73
N TYR A 105 1.34 12.31 1.82
CA TYR A 105 1.36 10.88 1.47
C TYR A 105 1.97 10.02 2.57
N TYR A 106 2.96 10.53 3.31
CA TYR A 106 3.49 9.85 4.49
C TYR A 106 2.43 9.77 5.60
N SER A 107 1.66 10.84 5.82
CA SER A 107 0.53 10.84 6.77
C SER A 107 -0.58 9.86 6.38
N LEU A 108 -0.90 9.76 5.09
CA LEU A 108 -1.94 8.86 4.58
C LEU A 108 -1.49 7.39 4.63
N LYS A 109 -0.25 7.12 4.24
CA LYS A 109 0.35 5.80 4.36
C LYS A 109 0.40 5.34 5.81
N SER A 110 0.88 6.17 6.73
CA SER A 110 0.95 5.79 8.15
C SER A 110 -0.44 5.54 8.74
N GLN A 111 -1.46 6.31 8.33
CA GLN A 111 -2.85 6.01 8.70
C GLN A 111 -3.30 4.63 8.21
N ALA A 112 -3.01 4.28 6.95
CA ALA A 112 -3.34 2.96 6.42
C ALA A 112 -2.59 1.84 7.16
N GLU A 113 -1.33 2.07 7.53
CA GLU A 113 -0.52 1.13 8.32
C GLU A 113 -1.11 0.90 9.72
N VAL A 114 -1.50 1.97 10.43
CA VAL A 114 -2.19 1.85 11.73
C VAL A 114 -3.49 1.07 11.61
N LEU A 115 -4.31 1.37 10.59
CA LEU A 115 -5.56 0.64 10.36
C LEU A 115 -5.33 -0.84 10.01
N ALA A 116 -4.18 -1.16 9.43
CA ALA A 116 -3.74 -2.53 9.17
C ALA A 116 -3.10 -3.22 10.41
N GLY A 117 -3.01 -2.54 11.56
CA GLY A 117 -2.35 -3.05 12.76
C GLY A 117 -0.82 -3.03 12.71
N LYS A 118 -0.25 -2.24 11.80
CA LYS A 118 1.20 -2.14 11.52
C LYS A 118 1.79 -0.87 12.13
N ASP A 119 1.69 -0.75 13.45
CA ASP A 119 2.10 0.46 14.18
C ASP A 119 3.60 0.77 14.03
N ALA A 120 4.46 -0.26 13.98
CA ALA A 120 5.90 -0.07 13.84
C ALA A 120 6.26 0.54 12.46
N GLU A 121 5.63 0.03 11.40
CA GLU A 121 5.76 0.56 10.05
C GLU A 121 5.19 1.97 9.94
N ALA A 122 4.04 2.24 10.58
CA ALA A 122 3.46 3.58 10.63
C ALA A 122 4.41 4.61 11.26
N LYS A 123 5.10 4.25 12.35
CA LYS A 123 6.13 5.10 12.96
C LYS A 123 7.28 5.37 12.00
N ALA A 124 7.82 4.32 11.37
CA ALA A 124 8.90 4.46 10.40
C ALA A 124 8.50 5.35 9.20
N THR A 125 7.26 5.24 8.72
CA THR A 125 6.72 6.10 7.66
C THR A 125 6.63 7.56 8.11
N LEU A 126 6.17 7.83 9.34
CA LEU A 126 6.10 9.19 9.88
C LEU A 126 7.50 9.80 10.05
N GLU A 127 8.45 9.03 10.59
CA GLU A 127 9.85 9.45 10.72
C GLU A 127 10.48 9.74 9.36
N ALA A 128 10.17 8.96 8.33
CA ALA A 128 10.61 9.24 6.96
C ALA A 128 10.03 10.56 6.43
N GLY A 129 8.75 10.84 6.70
CA GLY A 129 8.13 12.12 6.36
C GLY A 129 8.76 13.31 7.12
N LEU A 130 9.11 13.13 8.39
CA LEU A 130 9.81 14.14 9.19
C LEU A 130 11.25 14.40 8.72
N LYS A 131 11.88 13.48 7.99
CA LYS A 131 13.17 13.78 7.32
C LYS A 131 13.00 14.75 6.15
N VAL A 132 11.82 14.81 5.55
CA VAL A 132 11.48 15.74 4.46
C VAL A 132 11.05 17.10 5.03
N ASP A 133 10.17 17.09 6.04
CA ASP A 133 9.76 18.29 6.78
C ASP A 133 9.89 18.05 8.31
N PRO A 134 11.05 18.40 8.90
CA PRO A 134 11.32 18.18 10.32
C PRO A 134 10.37 18.89 11.28
N ASN A 135 9.75 19.98 10.83
CA ASN A 135 8.89 20.83 11.66
C ASN A 135 7.41 20.55 11.42
N ASN A 136 7.07 19.44 10.77
CA ASN A 136 5.68 19.11 10.47
C ASN A 136 4.91 18.71 11.74
N GLU A 137 4.10 19.65 12.27
CA GLU A 137 3.32 19.44 13.50
C GLU A 137 2.36 18.25 13.41
N LEU A 138 1.76 18.02 12.23
CA LEU A 138 0.83 16.91 12.01
C LEU A 138 1.53 15.55 12.15
N LEU A 139 2.71 15.39 11.54
CA LEU A 139 3.44 14.13 11.60
C LEU A 139 3.99 13.88 13.01
N ASN A 140 4.53 14.91 13.66
CA ASN A 140 4.98 14.82 15.06
C ASN A 140 3.83 14.40 15.99
N SER A 141 2.67 15.03 15.85
CA SER A 141 1.49 14.69 16.67
C SER A 141 1.04 13.24 16.47
N LYS A 142 1.04 12.76 15.23
CA LYS A 142 0.71 11.35 14.92
C LYS A 142 1.73 10.38 15.51
N LEU A 143 3.02 10.73 15.46
CA LEU A 143 4.09 9.92 16.02
C LEU A 143 3.98 9.84 17.56
N ASP A 144 3.69 10.96 18.22
CA ASP A 144 3.46 11.03 19.66
C ASP A 144 2.28 10.15 20.09
N VAL A 145 1.16 10.19 19.35
CA VAL A 145 0.01 9.32 19.59
C VAL A 145 0.38 7.84 19.49
N LEU A 146 1.18 7.45 18.50
CA LEU A 146 1.63 6.06 18.34
C LEU A 146 2.63 5.62 19.40
N ASN A 147 3.46 6.53 19.91
CA ASN A 147 4.36 6.25 21.02
C ASN A 147 3.61 6.09 22.33
N ASN A 148 2.63 6.95 22.59
CA ASN A 148 1.83 6.91 23.80
C ASN A 148 0.87 5.71 23.82
N SER A 149 0.31 5.32 22.67
CA SER A 149 -0.55 4.13 22.56
C SER A 149 0.20 2.83 22.91
N GLN A 150 1.50 2.76 22.61
CA GLN A 150 2.34 1.61 22.95
C GLN A 150 2.73 1.58 24.43
N ASN A 151 2.83 2.75 25.08
CA ASN A 151 3.04 2.87 26.54
C ASN A 151 1.78 2.59 27.37
N LEU A 152 0.62 2.42 26.74
CA LEU A 152 -0.65 2.07 27.40
C LEU A 152 -0.87 0.55 27.52
N VAL A 153 0.10 -0.28 27.11
CA VAL A 153 0.13 -1.68 27.58
C VAL A 153 0.31 -1.61 29.10
N PRO A 154 -0.67 -2.05 29.91
CA PRO A 154 -0.61 -1.88 31.35
C PRO A 154 0.68 -2.51 31.88
N ALA A 155 1.36 -1.81 32.79
CA ALA A 155 2.51 -2.31 33.56
C ALA A 155 2.16 -3.49 34.49
N ASP A 156 1.07 -4.21 34.22
CA ASP A 156 0.48 -5.24 35.06
C ASP A 156 0.98 -6.64 34.67
N GLN A 157 2.04 -6.76 33.86
CA GLN A 157 2.65 -8.04 33.49
C GLN A 157 4.17 -8.09 33.80
N GLU A 158 4.65 -7.30 34.76
CA GLU A 158 5.84 -7.70 35.52
C GLU A 158 5.50 -7.84 37.02
N THR A 159 4.99 -9.01 37.40
CA THR A 159 5.59 -9.88 38.43
C THR A 159 4.66 -11.05 38.75
N PRO A 160 5.23 -12.27 38.86
CA PRO A 160 5.15 -12.93 40.15
C PRO A 160 6.53 -13.16 40.76
N ARG A 161 6.60 -12.91 42.07
CA ARG A 161 7.69 -13.25 42.98
C ARG A 161 8.25 -14.67 42.74
N GLN A 162 9.57 -14.74 42.60
CA GLN A 162 10.43 -15.77 43.20
C GLN A 162 11.67 -15.07 43.74
#